data_AF-A0A812BAB6-F1
#
_entry.id   AF-A0A812BAB6-F1
#
_cell.length_a   1.000
_cell.length_b   1.000
_cell.length_c   1.000
_cell.angle_alpha   90.00
_cell.angle_beta   90.00
_cell.angle_gamma   90.00
#
_symmetry.space_group_name_H-M   'P 1'
#
loop_
_entity.id
_entity.type
_entity.pdbx_description
1 polymer ?
#
loop_
_entity_poly.entity_id
_entity_poly.type
_entity_poly.pdbx_seq_one_letter_code
_entity_poly.pdbx_strand_id
1 'polypeptide(L)'
;MTYMYETPQYHKVPLSSKVNSKYPRYNLYVYGEGYYADSLRRLNMHGIPVLFIHGNAGSYKQVRSLASVALRKAENMAFHFNYFSVDLNEEFSGMMGGTLQQQTEYVHYCIKKIFSLYKKARNPPSSVVLVGHSMGGVIARALFSLPQFAAHHVHLIITQATPHQQPVVSLDNYLVNFYKKVNHYWAENSDTVLANVTIVSTGGGERDYQVPTWSTSLSNIANDDVSISAATTAVPFAWVSTDHLCAVWCRQIVLITNRALFDLVDRTTNQITNNLDFKKQVLQTHFLEHPGKTRPMRSWKTSIDIDPEAPWILQEKSSWNYHQKQVSKVKYLVSPIPVPGDMELDHFTAVSDVLADSWICACTLPQGQKRCSNCTNLSQKGRALLPKKSYKKYMILKLSELSAYTHIILIVAANSPMSAISAEFYSSNRRHLLSPLPSWFNLPFTFSHNALYYQMKFYKMDSVLKAYTFSLQPYNCQSRSNDEYAGSVIAYKLPWANVANYKFIEKNSAGNLSFKLLVPKPYKSRYSDPELQLFLNPYCNYRLLVEWSLIMSLGQEFASMGTEHHIFFAILPKAFFLLSIYPNP
;
A
#
# COMPACT_ATOMS: atom_id res chain seq x y z
N MET A 1 -5.01 5.87 15.42
CA MET A 1 -4.96 7.32 15.13
C MET A 1 -3.52 7.79 15.16
N THR A 2 -3.14 8.76 14.32
CA THR A 2 -1.91 9.53 14.48
C THR A 2 -2.06 10.52 15.63
N TYR A 3 -0.96 10.84 16.30
CA TYR A 3 -0.90 11.88 17.32
C TYR A 3 -0.41 13.19 16.68
N MET A 4 -0.98 14.32 17.09
CA MET A 4 -0.43 15.65 16.79
C MET A 4 0.43 16.04 17.97
N TYR A 5 1.67 16.45 17.70
CA TYR A 5 2.65 16.70 18.75
C TYR A 5 2.47 18.07 19.40
N GLU A 6 1.94 19.03 18.63
CA GLU A 6 1.57 20.35 19.10
C GLU A 6 0.23 20.78 18.46
N THR A 7 -0.36 21.88 18.93
CA THR A 7 -1.64 22.38 18.44
C THR A 7 -1.55 22.76 16.95
N PRO A 8 -2.41 22.19 16.08
CA PRO A 8 -2.39 22.50 14.64
C PRO A 8 -2.89 23.93 14.38
N GLN A 9 -2.12 24.69 13.62
CA GLN A 9 -2.47 26.03 13.17
C GLN A 9 -2.59 26.09 11.65
N TYR A 10 -3.52 26.90 11.16
CA TYR A 10 -3.81 27.05 9.73
C TYR A 10 -3.76 28.52 9.36
N HIS A 11 -2.66 28.94 8.73
CA HIS A 11 -2.47 30.33 8.34
C HIS A 11 -3.08 30.56 6.96
N LYS A 12 -3.99 31.53 6.88
CA LYS A 12 -4.65 31.88 5.61
C LYS A 12 -3.63 32.48 4.65
N VAL A 13 -3.57 31.94 3.43
CA VAL A 13 -2.74 32.43 2.34
C VAL A 13 -3.61 33.33 1.44
N PRO A 14 -3.38 34.65 1.39
CA PRO A 14 -4.22 35.55 0.62
C PRO A 14 -4.00 35.38 -0.89
N LEU A 15 -5.09 35.11 -1.63
CA LEU A 15 -5.12 35.22 -3.08
C LEU A 15 -5.45 36.66 -3.52
N SER A 16 -5.28 36.95 -4.82
CA SER A 16 -5.60 38.28 -5.37
C SER A 16 -7.07 38.65 -5.17
N SER A 17 -7.37 39.95 -5.07
CA SER A 17 -8.74 40.47 -4.94
C SER A 17 -9.70 39.88 -5.98
N LYS A 18 -9.31 39.83 -7.26
CA LYS A 18 -10.09 39.23 -8.35
C LYS A 18 -10.51 37.77 -8.07
N VAL A 19 -9.60 36.97 -7.52
CA VAL A 19 -9.89 35.55 -7.19
C VAL A 19 -10.80 35.47 -5.97
N ASN A 20 -10.55 36.26 -4.93
CA ASN A 20 -11.41 36.28 -3.73
C ASN A 20 -12.83 36.75 -4.06
N SER A 21 -12.99 37.72 -4.97
CA SER A 21 -14.31 38.16 -5.44
C SER A 21 -15.02 37.09 -6.27
N LYS A 22 -14.29 36.31 -7.07
CA LYS A 22 -14.86 35.22 -7.88
C LYS A 22 -15.21 33.98 -7.03
N TYR A 23 -14.43 33.69 -5.99
CA TYR A 23 -14.61 32.53 -5.11
C TYR A 23 -14.62 32.93 -3.63
N PRO A 24 -15.62 33.72 -3.19
CA PRO A 24 -15.62 34.33 -1.85
C PRO A 24 -15.72 33.31 -0.70
N ARG A 25 -16.19 32.09 -1.00
CA ARG A 25 -16.34 31.01 -0.02
C ARG A 25 -15.09 30.15 0.13
N TYR A 26 -14.15 30.22 -0.81
CA TYR A 26 -13.01 29.33 -0.81
C TYR A 26 -11.78 30.00 -0.21
N ASN A 27 -10.96 29.22 0.50
CA ASN A 27 -9.73 29.72 1.11
C ASN A 27 -8.56 28.78 0.82
N LEU A 28 -7.35 29.29 0.98
CA LEU A 28 -6.11 28.52 0.95
C LEU A 28 -5.43 28.72 2.30
N TYR A 29 -5.00 27.61 2.91
CA TYR A 29 -4.28 27.62 4.16
C TYR A 29 -2.92 26.95 4.01
N VAL A 30 -1.96 27.35 4.84
CA VAL A 30 -0.73 26.60 5.09
C VAL A 30 -0.75 26.10 6.53
N TYR A 31 -0.44 24.82 6.70
CA TYR A 31 -0.39 24.14 8.00
C TYR A 31 0.94 24.42 8.71
N GLY A 32 0.87 24.67 10.02
CA GLY A 32 2.03 24.72 10.89
C GLY A 32 1.71 24.31 12.33
N GLU A 33 2.77 24.02 13.09
CA GLU A 33 2.71 23.76 14.52
C GLU A 33 3.85 24.53 15.21
N GLY A 34 3.65 24.95 16.45
CA GLY A 34 4.69 25.56 17.28
C GLY A 34 5.42 26.73 16.63
N TYR A 35 6.74 26.74 16.78
CA TYR A 35 7.62 27.75 16.19
C TYR A 35 7.50 27.83 14.65
N TYR A 36 7.26 26.69 13.99
CA TYR A 36 7.09 26.69 12.53
C TYR A 36 5.83 27.46 12.13
N ALA A 37 4.72 27.35 12.87
CA ALA A 37 3.51 28.15 12.63
C ALA A 37 3.80 29.65 12.71
N ASP A 38 4.56 30.10 13.71
CA ASP A 38 4.93 31.51 13.85
C ASP A 38 5.77 32.02 12.67
N SER A 39 6.67 31.17 12.14
CA SER A 39 7.47 31.51 10.96
C SER A 39 6.63 31.72 9.69
N LEU A 40 5.47 31.05 9.57
CA LEU A 40 4.60 31.11 8.40
C LEU A 40 3.89 32.46 8.24
N ARG A 41 3.82 33.30 9.28
CA ARG A 41 3.18 34.63 9.22
C ARG A 41 3.75 35.53 8.12
N ARG A 42 5.03 35.35 7.77
CA ARG A 42 5.71 36.13 6.72
C ARG A 42 5.48 35.60 5.31
N LEU A 43 4.96 34.37 5.17
CA LEU A 43 4.71 33.68 3.89
C LEU A 43 5.91 33.68 2.92
N ASN A 44 7.14 33.74 3.45
CA ASN A 44 8.36 33.56 2.68
C ASN A 44 8.73 32.07 2.73
N MET A 45 8.41 31.33 1.67
CA MET A 45 8.41 29.86 1.71
C MET A 45 9.69 29.28 1.11
N HIS A 46 10.20 28.23 1.76
CA HIS A 46 11.29 27.37 1.31
C HIS A 46 10.93 25.92 1.61
N GLY A 47 11.40 24.96 0.81
CA GLY A 47 11.05 23.54 0.96
C GLY A 47 10.20 23.01 -0.19
N ILE A 48 9.44 21.95 0.09
CA ILE A 48 8.69 21.19 -0.91
C ILE A 48 7.18 21.47 -0.74
N PRO A 49 6.51 22.09 -1.72
CA PRO A 49 5.07 22.37 -1.61
C PRO A 49 4.24 21.10 -1.83
N VAL A 50 3.33 20.83 -0.89
CA VAL A 50 2.29 19.80 -0.99
C VAL A 50 0.94 20.48 -0.89
N LEU A 51 0.02 20.23 -1.82
CA LEU A 51 -1.34 20.76 -1.78
C LEU A 51 -2.33 19.63 -1.49
N PHE A 52 -2.98 19.71 -0.34
CA PHE A 52 -4.08 18.84 0.04
C PHE A 52 -5.42 19.39 -0.47
N ILE A 53 -6.23 18.50 -1.05
CA ILE A 53 -7.58 18.79 -1.57
C ILE A 53 -8.55 17.82 -0.89
N HIS A 54 -9.42 18.35 -0.04
CA HIS A 54 -10.44 17.55 0.64
C HIS A 54 -11.61 17.19 -0.29
N GLY A 55 -12.42 16.22 0.12
CA GLY A 55 -13.60 15.78 -0.62
C GLY A 55 -14.91 16.40 -0.16
N ASN A 56 -15.98 15.70 -0.53
CA ASN A 56 -17.38 16.04 -0.28
C ASN A 56 -17.65 16.26 1.21
N ALA A 57 -18.18 17.43 1.59
CA ALA A 57 -18.40 17.81 3.00
C ALA A 57 -17.17 17.61 3.91
N GLY A 58 -15.97 17.62 3.32
CA GLY A 58 -14.69 17.50 3.99
C GLY A 58 -14.11 18.85 4.38
N SER A 59 -13.06 18.84 5.17
CA SER A 59 -12.44 20.06 5.71
C SER A 59 -10.96 20.09 5.38
N TYR A 60 -10.44 21.28 5.10
CA TYR A 60 -9.01 21.54 4.95
C TYR A 60 -8.18 21.03 6.15
N LYS A 61 -8.80 20.85 7.33
CA LYS A 61 -8.19 20.33 8.56
C LYS A 61 -7.89 18.82 8.53
N GLN A 62 -8.32 18.11 7.50
CA GLN A 62 -8.03 16.67 7.33
C GLN A 62 -6.54 16.42 7.05
N VAL A 63 -5.81 17.42 6.53
CA VAL A 63 -4.37 17.33 6.23
C VAL A 63 -3.47 17.12 7.46
N ARG A 64 -3.96 17.47 8.66
CA ARG A 64 -3.18 17.55 9.91
C ARG A 64 -2.31 16.34 10.18
N SER A 65 -2.83 15.14 9.93
CA SER A 65 -2.13 13.89 10.24
C SER A 65 -0.91 13.69 9.35
N LEU A 66 -1.03 13.98 8.04
CA LEU A 66 0.08 13.92 7.11
C LEU A 66 1.11 15.02 7.43
N ALA A 67 0.63 16.25 7.62
CA ALA A 67 1.48 17.41 7.83
C ALA A 67 2.27 17.35 9.16
N SER A 68 1.61 16.97 10.26
CA SER A 68 2.25 16.82 11.57
C SER A 68 3.39 15.79 11.54
N VAL A 69 3.14 14.62 10.95
CA VAL A 69 4.16 13.56 10.82
C VAL A 69 5.33 14.02 9.93
N ALA A 70 5.04 14.72 8.83
CA ALA A 70 6.08 15.26 7.96
C ALA A 70 6.94 16.31 8.67
N LEU A 71 6.31 17.23 9.41
CA LEU A 71 6.99 18.28 10.18
C LEU A 71 7.98 17.68 11.18
N ARG A 72 7.52 16.72 12.01
CA ARG A 72 8.39 16.05 12.99
C ARG A 72 9.51 15.25 12.36
N LYS A 73 9.22 14.57 11.25
CA LYS A 73 10.26 13.82 10.54
C LYS A 73 11.34 14.75 9.96
N ALA A 74 11.01 16.00 9.65
CA ALA A 74 11.91 16.97 9.03
C ALA A 74 12.75 17.81 10.02
N GLU A 75 12.49 17.78 11.33
CA GLU A 75 13.13 18.66 12.33
C GLU A 75 14.67 18.71 12.25
N ASN A 76 15.30 17.59 11.86
CA ASN A 76 16.76 17.48 11.73
C ASN A 76 17.22 17.22 10.28
N MET A 77 16.47 17.73 9.29
CA MET A 77 16.76 17.53 7.86
C MET A 77 17.00 18.85 7.14
N ALA A 78 17.77 18.80 6.05
CA ALA A 78 18.04 19.97 5.20
C ALA A 78 16.82 20.44 4.38
N PHE A 79 15.71 19.67 4.41
CA PHE A 79 14.49 19.94 3.67
C PHE A 79 13.28 19.59 4.53
N HIS A 80 12.14 20.20 4.20
CA HIS A 80 10.85 19.91 4.82
C HIS A 80 9.72 20.07 3.79
N PHE A 81 8.54 19.57 4.14
CA PHE A 81 7.33 19.67 3.32
C PHE A 81 6.43 20.79 3.86
N ASN A 82 6.04 21.71 2.99
CA ASN A 82 5.05 22.73 3.31
C ASN A 82 3.68 22.25 2.85
N TYR A 83 2.84 21.84 3.81
CA TYR A 83 1.49 21.40 3.52
C TYR A 83 0.55 22.59 3.41
N PHE A 84 0.14 22.88 2.18
CA PHE A 84 -1.01 23.72 1.87
C PHE A 84 -2.27 22.88 1.84
N SER A 85 -3.40 23.51 2.12
CA SER A 85 -4.71 22.85 2.12
C SER A 85 -5.75 23.83 1.59
N VAL A 86 -6.51 23.41 0.57
CA VAL A 86 -7.65 24.20 0.10
C VAL A 86 -8.84 23.99 1.01
N ASP A 87 -9.58 25.05 1.24
CA ASP A 87 -10.88 25.04 1.91
C ASP A 87 -11.95 25.37 0.87
N LEU A 88 -12.73 24.35 0.54
CA LEU A 88 -13.81 24.41 -0.45
C LEU A 88 -15.17 24.54 0.24
N ASN A 89 -15.19 25.11 1.45
CA ASN A 89 -16.38 25.46 2.22
C ASN A 89 -17.31 24.26 2.51
N GLU A 90 -16.74 23.06 2.69
CA GLU A 90 -17.48 21.82 2.99
C GLU A 90 -18.64 21.55 1.99
N GLU A 91 -18.51 22.03 0.75
CA GLU A 91 -19.57 21.89 -0.23
C GLU A 91 -19.81 20.43 -0.62
N PHE A 92 -21.05 20.14 -1.01
CA PHE A 92 -21.48 18.81 -1.46
C PHE A 92 -21.01 18.49 -2.89
N SER A 93 -19.69 18.47 -3.09
CA SER A 93 -19.03 18.26 -4.38
C SER A 93 -19.33 16.88 -5.01
N GLY A 94 -19.80 15.91 -4.21
CA GLY A 94 -20.20 14.59 -4.69
C GLY A 94 -21.59 14.54 -5.33
N MET A 95 -22.37 15.64 -5.25
CA MET A 95 -23.77 15.67 -5.69
C MET A 95 -24.05 16.67 -6.81
N MET A 96 -23.16 17.64 -7.07
CA MET A 96 -23.37 18.70 -8.06
C MET A 96 -22.15 18.90 -8.98
N GLY A 97 -22.29 18.57 -10.26
CA GLY A 97 -21.20 18.66 -11.24
C GLY A 97 -20.68 20.08 -11.48
N GLY A 98 -21.55 21.09 -11.44
CA GLY A 98 -21.18 22.50 -11.62
C GLY A 98 -20.19 23.02 -10.56
N THR A 99 -20.26 22.46 -9.34
CA THR A 99 -19.36 22.80 -8.24
C THR A 99 -17.94 22.29 -8.48
N LEU A 100 -17.77 21.10 -9.06
CA LEU A 100 -16.45 20.50 -9.30
C LEU A 100 -15.60 21.32 -10.28
N GLN A 101 -16.22 21.88 -11.32
CA GLN A 101 -15.53 22.75 -12.26
C GLN A 101 -15.01 24.02 -11.57
N GLN A 102 -15.82 24.66 -10.73
CA GLN A 102 -15.42 25.86 -9.98
C GLN A 102 -14.30 25.55 -8.97
N GLN A 103 -14.40 24.43 -8.26
CA GLN A 103 -13.37 23.97 -7.34
C GLN A 103 -12.05 23.67 -8.07
N THR A 104 -12.11 23.06 -9.26
CA THR A 104 -10.93 22.78 -10.10
C THR A 104 -10.24 24.08 -10.55
N GLU A 105 -11.01 25.07 -11.00
CA GLU A 105 -10.47 26.39 -11.35
C GLU A 105 -9.84 27.10 -10.15
N TYR A 106 -10.49 27.04 -8.98
CA TYR A 106 -9.96 27.63 -7.76
C TYR A 106 -8.64 26.97 -7.32
N VAL A 107 -8.56 25.63 -7.36
CA VAL A 107 -7.32 24.89 -7.06
C VAL A 107 -6.19 25.27 -8.03
N HIS A 108 -6.49 25.51 -9.31
CA HIS A 108 -5.51 26.02 -10.27
C HIS A 108 -4.97 27.41 -9.84
N TYR A 109 -5.81 28.33 -9.37
CA TYR A 109 -5.34 29.61 -8.80
C TYR A 109 -4.49 29.41 -7.54
N CYS A 110 -4.84 28.46 -6.68
CA CYS A 110 -4.04 28.10 -5.51
C CYS A 110 -2.63 27.63 -5.89
N ILE A 111 -2.49 26.77 -6.91
CA ILE A 111 -1.17 26.32 -7.39
C ILE A 111 -0.32 27.50 -7.88
N LYS A 112 -0.90 28.40 -8.68
CA LYS A 112 -0.22 29.63 -9.12
C LYS A 112 0.22 30.49 -7.93
N LYS A 113 -0.65 30.63 -6.92
CA LYS A 113 -0.34 31.36 -5.69
C LYS A 113 0.80 30.69 -4.92
N ILE A 114 0.81 29.37 -4.79
CA ILE A 114 1.86 28.63 -4.10
C ILE A 114 3.21 28.91 -4.73
N PHE A 115 3.37 28.75 -6.05
CA PHE A 115 4.64 29.07 -6.73
C PHE A 115 5.10 30.52 -6.48
N SER A 116 4.17 31.48 -6.41
CA SER A 116 4.52 32.87 -6.13
C SER A 116 5.19 33.07 -4.76
N LEU A 117 4.90 32.22 -3.77
CA LEU A 117 5.48 32.28 -2.43
C LEU A 117 6.94 31.81 -2.38
N TYR A 118 7.40 31.05 -3.38
CA TYR A 118 8.76 30.50 -3.44
C TYR A 118 9.68 31.28 -4.38
N LYS A 119 9.24 32.38 -4.99
CA LYS A 119 10.06 33.16 -5.95
C LYS A 119 11.41 33.62 -5.38
N LYS A 120 11.51 33.79 -4.06
CA LYS A 120 12.73 34.19 -3.35
C LYS A 120 13.50 33.00 -2.74
N ALA A 121 13.04 31.77 -2.95
CA ALA A 121 13.74 30.58 -2.48
C ALA A 121 15.01 30.36 -3.29
N ARG A 122 16.06 29.86 -2.63
CA ARG A 122 17.34 29.53 -3.28
C ARG A 122 17.15 28.53 -4.43
N ASN A 123 16.35 27.49 -4.18
CA ASN A 123 15.97 26.47 -5.15
C ASN A 123 14.44 26.45 -5.23
N PRO A 124 13.81 27.30 -6.07
CA PRO A 124 12.35 27.35 -6.17
C PRO A 124 11.82 26.02 -6.77
N PRO A 125 10.72 25.47 -6.22
CA PRO A 125 10.12 24.25 -6.72
C PRO A 125 9.49 24.49 -8.11
N SER A 126 9.69 23.56 -9.04
CA SER A 126 9.04 23.57 -10.36
C SER A 126 7.68 22.86 -10.36
N SER A 127 7.37 22.08 -9.31
CA SER A 127 6.15 21.29 -9.20
C SER A 127 5.58 21.29 -7.78
N VAL A 128 4.28 21.05 -7.65
CA VAL A 128 3.57 20.82 -6.38
C VAL A 128 3.12 19.35 -6.32
N VAL A 129 3.30 18.71 -5.16
CA VAL A 129 2.72 17.37 -4.91
C VAL A 129 1.25 17.53 -4.57
N LEU A 130 0.36 16.82 -5.25
CA LEU A 130 -1.07 16.84 -4.93
C LEU A 130 -1.44 15.65 -4.04
N VAL A 131 -2.20 15.92 -2.97
CA VAL A 131 -2.84 14.88 -2.17
C VAL A 131 -4.35 15.11 -2.18
N GLY A 132 -5.10 14.22 -2.80
CA GLY A 132 -6.56 14.32 -2.91
C GLY A 132 -7.26 13.28 -2.04
N HIS A 133 -8.27 13.67 -1.29
CA HIS A 133 -9.16 12.73 -0.58
C HIS A 133 -10.54 12.74 -1.21
N SER A 134 -11.11 11.56 -1.46
CA SER A 134 -12.46 11.44 -2.02
C SER A 134 -12.57 12.27 -3.31
N MET A 135 -13.59 13.13 -3.46
CA MET A 135 -13.73 14.03 -4.61
C MET A 135 -12.54 14.97 -4.85
N GLY A 136 -11.71 15.25 -3.84
CA GLY A 136 -10.49 16.04 -3.99
C GLY A 136 -9.47 15.41 -4.93
N GLY A 137 -9.42 14.07 -5.02
CA GLY A 137 -8.58 13.37 -5.99
C GLY A 137 -9.10 13.47 -7.43
N VAL A 138 -10.43 13.55 -7.61
CA VAL A 138 -11.05 13.82 -8.91
C VAL A 138 -10.74 15.26 -9.36
N ILE A 139 -10.82 16.23 -8.45
CA ILE A 139 -10.42 17.62 -8.70
C ILE A 139 -8.93 17.72 -9.08
N ALA A 140 -8.06 16.99 -8.37
CA ALA A 140 -6.62 16.94 -8.68
C ALA A 140 -6.36 16.48 -10.13
N ARG A 141 -7.09 15.46 -10.60
CA ARG A 141 -7.01 14.98 -11.98
C ARG A 141 -7.64 15.95 -12.97
N ALA A 142 -8.73 16.61 -12.60
CA ALA A 142 -9.44 17.53 -13.46
C ALA A 142 -8.62 18.77 -13.85
N LEU A 143 -7.63 19.15 -13.03
CA LEU A 143 -6.70 20.24 -13.33
C LEU A 143 -6.09 20.13 -14.73
N PHE A 144 -5.71 18.92 -15.15
CA PHE A 144 -5.07 18.68 -16.44
C PHE A 144 -6.02 18.90 -17.63
N SER A 145 -7.32 18.82 -17.41
CA SER A 145 -8.34 19.11 -18.45
C SER A 145 -8.63 20.61 -18.62
N LEU A 146 -7.98 21.49 -17.84
CA LEU A 146 -8.11 22.93 -17.99
C LEU A 146 -7.16 23.45 -19.09
N PRO A 147 -7.65 24.29 -20.03
CA PRO A 147 -6.84 24.77 -21.17
C PRO A 147 -5.53 25.51 -20.80
N GLN A 148 -5.46 26.12 -19.61
CA GLN A 148 -4.31 26.92 -19.17
C GLN A 148 -3.48 26.24 -18.09
N PHE A 149 -3.72 24.96 -17.80
CA PHE A 149 -2.96 24.24 -16.78
C PHE A 149 -1.74 23.58 -17.40
N ALA A 150 -0.56 23.96 -16.93
CA ALA A 150 0.67 23.35 -17.40
C ALA A 150 0.95 22.05 -16.62
N ALA A 151 0.96 20.91 -17.31
CA ALA A 151 1.11 19.58 -16.68
C ALA A 151 2.39 19.45 -15.84
N HIS A 152 3.49 20.10 -16.25
CA HIS A 152 4.76 20.09 -15.51
C HIS A 152 4.70 20.74 -14.12
N HIS A 153 3.63 21.47 -13.79
CA HIS A 153 3.41 21.97 -12.44
C HIS A 153 3.09 20.87 -11.43
N VAL A 154 2.77 19.64 -11.86
CA VAL A 154 2.42 18.52 -10.99
C VAL A 154 3.02 17.23 -11.53
N HIS A 155 3.97 16.65 -10.81
CA HIS A 155 4.62 15.39 -11.20
C HIS A 155 4.23 14.18 -10.32
N LEU A 156 3.49 14.43 -9.23
CA LEU A 156 3.07 13.39 -8.28
C LEU A 156 1.69 13.73 -7.71
N ILE A 157 0.78 12.76 -7.81
CA ILE A 157 -0.57 12.80 -7.23
C ILE A 157 -0.75 11.58 -6.33
N ILE A 158 -1.20 11.79 -5.09
CA ILE A 158 -1.59 10.72 -4.18
C ILE A 158 -3.07 10.90 -3.85
N THR A 159 -3.90 9.93 -4.22
CA THR A 159 -5.34 9.97 -3.96
C THR A 159 -5.75 8.91 -2.95
N GLN A 160 -6.60 9.29 -1.99
CA GLN A 160 -7.05 8.42 -0.91
C GLN A 160 -8.59 8.33 -0.94
N ALA A 161 -9.12 7.12 -1.05
CA ALA A 161 -10.54 6.83 -1.14
C ALA A 161 -11.26 7.65 -2.23
N THR A 162 -10.59 7.90 -3.36
CA THR A 162 -11.13 8.69 -4.46
C THR A 162 -11.90 7.80 -5.43
N PRO A 163 -13.18 8.07 -5.72
CA PRO A 163 -13.91 7.38 -6.76
C PRO A 163 -13.43 7.90 -8.13
N HIS A 164 -12.53 7.20 -8.79
CA HIS A 164 -11.95 7.60 -10.09
C HIS A 164 -12.80 7.16 -11.28
N GLN A 165 -13.39 5.96 -11.19
CA GLN A 165 -14.08 5.32 -12.31
C GLN A 165 -15.39 6.04 -12.66
N GLN A 166 -16.20 6.35 -11.64
CA GLN A 166 -17.49 7.02 -11.79
C GLN A 166 -17.90 7.67 -10.45
N PRO A 167 -18.82 8.64 -10.46
CA PRO A 167 -19.38 9.17 -9.22
C PRO A 167 -20.07 8.06 -8.41
N VAL A 168 -19.97 8.15 -7.08
CA VAL A 168 -20.66 7.21 -6.16
C VAL A 168 -22.17 7.27 -6.36
N VAL A 169 -22.70 8.47 -6.55
CA VAL A 169 -24.12 8.71 -6.83
C VAL A 169 -24.23 9.62 -8.05
N SER A 170 -24.91 9.14 -9.10
CA SER A 170 -25.13 9.89 -10.34
C SER A 170 -26.40 10.73 -10.24
N LEU A 171 -26.34 11.84 -9.51
CA LEU A 171 -27.51 12.71 -9.28
C LEU A 171 -27.79 13.71 -10.41
N ASP A 172 -26.80 14.03 -11.24
CA ASP A 172 -26.95 14.94 -12.37
C ASP A 172 -26.04 14.58 -13.56
N ASN A 173 -26.43 15.04 -14.76
CA ASN A 173 -25.66 14.81 -15.99
C ASN A 173 -24.34 15.60 -16.05
N TYR A 174 -24.23 16.72 -15.35
CA TYR A 174 -23.01 17.52 -15.31
C TYR A 174 -21.89 16.77 -14.60
N LEU A 175 -22.19 16.05 -13.52
CA LEU A 175 -21.28 15.23 -12.74
C LEU A 175 -20.79 14.06 -13.59
N VAL A 176 -21.70 13.35 -14.24
CA VAL A 176 -21.34 12.25 -15.16
C VAL A 176 -20.47 12.75 -16.31
N ASN A 177 -20.84 13.88 -16.93
CA ASN A 177 -20.06 14.48 -18.02
C ASN A 177 -18.70 14.99 -17.56
N PHE A 178 -18.61 15.52 -16.34
CA PHE A 178 -17.33 15.92 -15.73
C PHE A 178 -16.40 14.73 -15.59
N TYR A 179 -16.87 13.61 -15.04
CA TYR A 179 -16.08 12.37 -14.94
C TYR A 179 -15.66 11.86 -16.32
N LYS A 180 -16.59 11.79 -17.28
CA LYS A 180 -16.29 11.35 -18.65
C LYS A 180 -15.19 12.22 -19.28
N LYS A 181 -15.31 13.55 -19.18
CA LYS A 181 -14.30 14.50 -19.68
C LYS A 181 -12.92 14.24 -19.05
N VAL A 182 -12.87 14.11 -17.73
CA VAL A 182 -11.61 13.91 -17.01
C VAL A 182 -10.98 12.55 -17.29
N ASN A 183 -11.78 11.47 -17.29
CA ASN A 183 -11.31 10.11 -17.58
C ASN A 183 -10.83 9.98 -19.04
N HIS A 184 -11.58 10.55 -19.99
CA HIS A 184 -11.20 10.54 -21.40
C HIS A 184 -9.91 11.31 -21.65
N TYR A 185 -9.79 12.53 -21.11
CA TYR A 185 -8.55 13.32 -21.21
C TYR A 185 -7.34 12.54 -20.68
N TRP A 186 -7.47 11.91 -19.51
CA TRP A 186 -6.40 11.13 -18.91
C TRP A 186 -6.03 9.90 -19.74
N ALA A 187 -7.02 9.15 -20.23
CA ALA A 187 -6.79 7.97 -21.04
C ALA A 187 -6.09 8.31 -22.37
N GLU A 188 -6.50 9.39 -23.04
CA GLU A 188 -5.93 9.79 -24.33
C GLU A 188 -4.54 10.42 -24.24
N ASN A 189 -4.23 11.08 -23.11
CA ASN A 189 -2.98 11.84 -22.94
C ASN A 189 -1.97 11.13 -22.03
N SER A 190 -2.26 9.89 -21.60
CA SER A 190 -1.44 9.18 -20.62
C SER A 190 0.00 8.96 -21.10
N ASP A 191 0.18 8.71 -22.40
CA ASP A 191 1.49 8.41 -23.01
C ASP A 191 2.17 9.65 -23.61
N THR A 192 1.53 10.82 -23.50
CA THR A 192 2.02 12.07 -24.08
C THR A 192 2.23 13.13 -23.00
N VAL A 193 1.25 14.02 -22.80
CA VAL A 193 1.32 15.16 -21.88
C VAL A 193 1.44 14.69 -20.42
N LEU A 194 0.87 13.52 -20.09
CA LEU A 194 0.83 12.99 -18.73
C LEU A 194 1.91 11.92 -18.46
N ALA A 195 2.80 11.64 -19.42
CA ALA A 195 3.81 10.59 -19.29
C ALA A 195 4.75 10.76 -18.07
N ASN A 196 4.93 11.99 -17.58
CA ASN A 196 5.75 12.30 -16.41
C ASN A 196 4.96 12.47 -15.10
N VAL A 197 3.63 12.30 -15.15
CA VAL A 197 2.73 12.49 -14.01
C VAL A 197 2.45 11.14 -13.37
N THR A 198 3.02 10.90 -12.18
CA THR A 198 2.80 9.65 -11.46
C THR A 198 1.64 9.79 -10.49
N ILE A 199 0.71 8.82 -10.50
CA ILE A 199 -0.47 8.83 -9.65
C ILE A 199 -0.59 7.55 -8.82
N VAL A 200 -0.81 7.71 -7.51
CA VAL A 200 -1.03 6.59 -6.58
C VAL A 200 -2.43 6.72 -5.98
N SER A 201 -3.24 5.69 -6.15
CA SER A 201 -4.59 5.59 -5.60
C SER A 201 -4.67 4.50 -4.54
N THR A 202 -5.12 4.86 -3.34
CA THR A 202 -5.40 3.91 -2.25
C THR A 202 -6.89 3.89 -1.90
N GLY A 203 -7.56 2.75 -2.05
CA GLY A 203 -8.95 2.54 -1.61
C GLY A 203 -9.06 1.98 -0.18
N GLY A 204 -10.11 2.35 0.58
CA GLY A 204 -10.21 2.01 2.00
C GLY A 204 -10.51 0.53 2.32
N GLY A 205 -10.86 -0.29 1.33
CA GLY A 205 -11.26 -1.69 1.54
C GLY A 205 -12.68 -1.81 2.10
N GLU A 206 -12.95 -2.89 2.85
CA GLU A 206 -14.31 -3.27 3.29
C GLU A 206 -15.02 -2.28 4.22
N ARG A 207 -14.27 -1.45 4.95
CA ARG A 207 -14.83 -0.48 5.91
C ARG A 207 -15.17 0.85 5.27
N ASP A 208 -14.77 1.09 4.01
CA ASP A 208 -15.21 2.25 3.26
C ASP A 208 -16.55 1.96 2.60
N TYR A 209 -17.63 2.28 3.33
CA TYR A 209 -19.00 2.13 2.85
C TYR A 209 -19.45 3.27 1.93
N GLN A 210 -18.66 4.35 1.81
CA GLN A 210 -19.02 5.49 0.96
C GLN A 210 -18.45 5.34 -0.45
N VAL A 211 -17.20 4.88 -0.57
CA VAL A 211 -16.52 4.72 -1.85
C VAL A 211 -16.13 3.25 -2.03
N PRO A 212 -16.77 2.51 -2.94
CA PRO A 212 -16.45 1.11 -3.14
C PRO A 212 -15.06 0.96 -3.74
N THR A 213 -14.32 -0.08 -3.30
CA THR A 213 -12.90 -0.24 -3.65
C THR A 213 -12.65 -0.29 -5.17
N TRP A 214 -13.54 -0.93 -5.93
CA TRP A 214 -13.41 -1.00 -7.40
C TRP A 214 -13.40 0.39 -8.07
N SER A 215 -14.14 1.36 -7.52
CA SER A 215 -14.22 2.71 -8.08
C SER A 215 -12.93 3.50 -7.88
N THR A 216 -12.07 3.08 -6.95
CA THR A 216 -10.77 3.72 -6.68
C THR A 216 -9.67 3.31 -7.64
N SER A 217 -9.94 2.38 -8.55
CA SER A 217 -9.00 1.95 -9.57
C SER A 217 -8.73 3.03 -10.61
N LEU A 218 -7.49 3.06 -11.12
CA LEU A 218 -7.06 3.87 -12.26
C LEU A 218 -6.96 3.07 -13.56
N SER A 219 -7.39 1.80 -13.55
CA SER A 219 -7.44 0.97 -14.76
C SER A 219 -8.21 1.66 -15.88
N ASN A 220 -7.68 1.61 -17.10
CA ASN A 220 -8.20 2.28 -18.30
C ASN A 220 -8.32 3.81 -18.20
N ILE A 221 -7.72 4.43 -17.17
CA ILE A 221 -7.71 5.87 -16.96
C ILE A 221 -6.29 6.43 -17.08
N ALA A 222 -5.32 5.75 -16.47
CA ALA A 222 -3.91 6.12 -16.54
C ALA A 222 -3.08 4.88 -16.91
N ASN A 223 -1.96 5.08 -17.57
CA ASN A 223 -1.02 4.03 -17.92
C ASN A 223 -0.49 3.35 -16.65
N ASP A 224 -0.47 2.02 -16.64
CA ASP A 224 0.00 1.18 -15.53
C ASP A 224 1.49 1.43 -15.18
N ASP A 225 2.28 2.00 -16.09
CA ASP A 225 3.68 2.34 -15.84
C ASP A 225 3.87 3.53 -14.90
N VAL A 226 2.90 4.44 -14.85
CA VAL A 226 2.93 5.66 -14.04
C VAL A 226 1.78 5.73 -13.03
N SER A 227 0.98 4.68 -12.94
CA SER A 227 -0.15 4.60 -12.02
C SER A 227 -0.06 3.39 -11.09
N ILE A 228 -0.53 3.57 -9.86
CA ILE A 228 -0.64 2.51 -8.86
C ILE A 228 -2.05 2.59 -8.29
N SER A 229 -2.78 1.48 -8.30
CA SER A 229 -4.05 1.33 -7.58
C SER A 229 -3.93 0.18 -6.60
N ALA A 230 -4.27 0.41 -5.33
CA ALA A 230 -4.24 -0.63 -4.30
C ALA A 230 -5.28 -0.36 -3.20
N ALA A 231 -5.80 -1.40 -2.54
CA ALA A 231 -6.52 -1.20 -1.29
C ALA A 231 -5.53 -1.00 -0.13
N THR A 232 -5.89 -0.23 0.89
CA THR A 232 -5.09 -0.05 2.11
C THR A 232 -4.83 -1.38 2.84
N THR A 233 -5.67 -2.39 2.60
CA THR A 233 -5.49 -3.76 3.10
C THR A 233 -4.32 -4.48 2.42
N ALA A 234 -4.02 -4.18 1.15
CA ALA A 234 -2.87 -4.71 0.43
C ALA A 234 -1.57 -3.97 0.68
N VAL A 235 -1.64 -2.68 1.03
CA VAL A 235 -0.47 -1.83 1.24
C VAL A 235 0.42 -2.41 2.37
N PRO A 236 1.71 -2.72 2.09
CA PRO A 236 2.63 -3.30 3.07
C PRO A 236 2.77 -2.44 4.33
N PHE A 237 2.82 -3.06 5.51
CA PHE A 237 2.81 -2.41 6.83
C PHE A 237 1.54 -1.62 7.20
N ALA A 238 0.57 -1.48 6.29
CA ALA A 238 -0.77 -1.03 6.63
C ALA A 238 -1.66 -2.20 6.99
N TRP A 239 -1.86 -3.12 6.05
CA TRP A 239 -2.64 -4.36 6.23
C TRP A 239 -3.97 -4.15 6.98
N VAL A 240 -4.62 -3.02 6.70
CA VAL A 240 -5.80 -2.59 7.45
C VAL A 240 -6.79 -1.90 6.51
N SER A 241 -8.07 -2.19 6.72
CA SER A 241 -9.14 -1.46 6.06
C SER A 241 -9.46 -0.19 6.85
N THR A 242 -9.72 0.89 6.14
CA THR A 242 -10.10 2.19 6.70
C THR A 242 -11.53 2.51 6.31
N ASP A 243 -12.29 3.15 7.20
CA ASP A 243 -13.48 3.87 6.74
C ASP A 243 -13.09 5.07 5.87
N HIS A 244 -14.11 5.66 5.22
CA HIS A 244 -13.93 6.70 4.23
C HIS A 244 -13.11 7.90 4.73
N LEU A 245 -13.39 8.35 5.95
CA LEU A 245 -12.70 9.50 6.54
C LEU A 245 -11.35 9.08 7.13
N CYS A 246 -11.25 7.89 7.71
CA CYS A 246 -10.00 7.34 8.22
C CYS A 246 -8.92 7.13 7.16
N ALA A 247 -9.27 7.11 5.87
CA ALA A 247 -8.29 7.01 4.79
C ALA A 247 -7.15 8.05 4.89
N VAL A 248 -7.42 9.25 5.41
CA VAL A 248 -6.44 10.35 5.51
C VAL A 248 -5.73 10.47 6.87
N TRP A 249 -6.23 9.82 7.92
CA TRP A 249 -5.65 9.90 9.28
C TRP A 249 -5.34 8.53 9.92
N CYS A 250 -5.53 7.44 9.18
CA CYS A 250 -5.06 6.13 9.58
C CYS A 250 -3.54 6.16 9.74
N ARG A 251 -3.07 5.84 10.95
CA ARG A 251 -1.65 5.94 11.32
C ARG A 251 -0.75 5.20 10.35
N GLN A 252 -1.12 3.99 9.96
CA GLN A 252 -0.30 3.17 9.09
C GLN A 252 -0.15 3.82 7.70
N ILE A 253 -1.25 4.24 7.09
CA ILE A 253 -1.26 4.87 5.75
C ILE A 253 -0.54 6.22 5.77
N VAL A 254 -0.76 7.03 6.80
CA VAL A 254 -0.04 8.31 6.98
C VAL A 254 1.46 8.10 7.07
N LEU A 255 1.91 7.11 7.85
CA LEU A 255 3.34 6.81 7.98
C LEU A 255 3.95 6.31 6.68
N ILE A 256 3.23 5.50 5.91
CA ILE A 256 3.70 4.96 4.62
C ILE A 256 3.78 6.05 3.57
N THR A 257 2.73 6.87 3.46
CA THR A 257 2.69 8.02 2.53
C THR A 257 3.84 8.98 2.82
N ASN A 258 4.07 9.34 4.08
CA ASN A 258 5.21 10.18 4.45
C ASN A 258 6.56 9.50 4.20
N ARG A 259 6.72 8.21 4.46
CA ARG A 259 7.98 7.51 4.14
C ARG A 259 8.27 7.54 2.64
N ALA A 260 7.26 7.30 1.81
CA ALA A 260 7.39 7.40 0.36
C ALA A 260 7.81 8.81 -0.06
N LEU A 261 7.12 9.86 0.41
CA LEU A 261 7.48 11.25 0.09
C LEU A 261 8.93 11.59 0.46
N PHE A 262 9.39 11.19 1.64
CA PHE A 262 10.77 11.43 2.06
C PHE A 262 11.80 10.61 1.27
N ASP A 263 11.47 9.41 0.82
CA ASP A 263 12.33 8.59 -0.02
C ASP A 263 12.44 9.14 -1.45
N LEU A 264 11.41 9.86 -1.91
CA LEU A 264 11.38 10.53 -3.22
C LEU A 264 12.18 11.83 -3.31
N VAL A 265 12.63 12.40 -2.18
CA VAL A 265 13.38 13.68 -2.19
C VAL A 265 14.79 13.47 -2.69
N ASP A 266 15.16 14.15 -3.77
CA ASP A 266 16.54 14.28 -4.20
C ASP A 266 17.32 15.17 -3.23
N ARG A 267 18.41 14.65 -2.66
CA ARG A 267 19.23 15.35 -1.65
C ARG A 267 20.09 16.47 -2.23
N THR A 268 20.29 16.50 -3.55
CA THR A 268 21.05 17.56 -4.20
C THR A 268 20.19 18.81 -4.39
N THR A 269 18.96 18.62 -4.84
CA THR A 269 18.01 19.72 -5.09
C THR A 269 17.14 20.06 -3.89
N ASN A 270 17.01 19.15 -2.92
CA ASN A 270 16.04 19.19 -1.81
C ASN A 270 14.59 19.30 -2.30
N GLN A 271 14.30 18.72 -3.48
CA GLN A 271 12.98 18.67 -4.10
C GLN A 271 12.61 17.22 -4.44
N ILE A 272 11.34 16.97 -4.80
CA ILE A 272 10.93 15.66 -5.31
C ILE A 272 11.69 15.34 -6.58
N THR A 273 12.21 14.11 -6.67
CA THR A 273 12.93 13.62 -7.84
C THR A 273 12.10 13.68 -9.12
N ASN A 274 12.74 14.11 -10.21
CA ASN A 274 12.17 14.04 -11.56
C ASN A 274 12.50 12.72 -12.27
N ASN A 275 13.32 11.84 -11.67
CA ASN A 275 13.63 10.53 -12.24
C ASN A 275 12.40 9.61 -12.11
N LEU A 276 11.77 9.28 -13.23
CA LEU A 276 10.54 8.51 -13.29
C LEU A 276 10.72 7.07 -12.77
N ASP A 277 11.80 6.40 -13.18
CA ASP A 277 12.08 5.02 -12.77
C ASP A 277 12.29 4.90 -11.26
N PHE A 278 13.08 5.83 -10.70
CA PHE A 278 13.31 5.87 -9.26
C PHE A 278 12.03 6.21 -8.50
N LYS A 279 11.21 7.13 -9.01
CA LYS A 279 9.91 7.47 -8.42
C LYS A 279 8.98 6.25 -8.41
N LYS A 280 8.87 5.54 -9.55
CA LYS A 280 8.10 4.30 -9.71
C LYS A 280 8.58 3.24 -8.71
N GLN A 281 9.89 3.00 -8.65
CA GLN A 281 10.48 2.04 -7.73
C GLN A 281 10.11 2.34 -6.26
N VAL A 282 10.26 3.59 -5.81
CA VAL A 282 9.94 3.99 -4.43
C VAL A 282 8.45 3.81 -4.14
N LEU A 283 7.56 4.25 -5.04
CA LEU A 283 6.12 4.16 -4.83
C LEU A 283 5.62 2.71 -4.87
N GLN A 284 6.07 1.89 -5.83
CA GLN A 284 5.77 0.46 -5.87
C GLN A 284 6.24 -0.24 -4.60
N THR A 285 7.42 0.10 -4.09
CA THR A 285 7.95 -0.46 -2.85
C THR A 285 7.06 -0.15 -1.64
N HIS A 286 6.59 1.09 -1.50
CA HIS A 286 5.79 1.50 -0.35
C HIS A 286 4.32 1.09 -0.44
N PHE A 287 3.74 1.03 -1.65
CA PHE A 287 2.30 0.81 -1.83
C PHE A 287 1.90 -0.57 -2.34
N LEU A 288 2.81 -1.34 -2.93
CA LEU A 288 2.52 -2.69 -3.45
C LEU A 288 3.38 -3.75 -2.77
N GLU A 289 4.71 -3.58 -2.80
CA GLU A 289 5.64 -4.68 -2.58
C GLU A 289 6.87 -4.24 -1.79
N HIS A 290 6.78 -4.26 -0.45
CA HIS A 290 7.87 -3.82 0.40
C HIS A 290 8.78 -4.99 0.81
N PRO A 291 10.11 -4.95 0.62
CA PRO A 291 11.03 -6.04 0.92
C PRO A 291 11.38 -6.25 2.41
N GLY A 292 10.60 -5.67 3.32
CA GLY A 292 10.89 -5.71 4.77
C GLY A 292 12.09 -4.86 5.23
N LYS A 293 12.72 -4.09 4.34
CA LYS A 293 13.85 -3.21 4.68
C LYS A 293 13.45 -2.11 5.68
N THR A 294 14.32 -1.84 6.66
CA THR A 294 14.03 -0.85 7.73
C THR A 294 14.59 0.54 7.43
N ARG A 295 15.67 0.60 6.64
CA ARG A 295 16.35 1.84 6.22
C ARG A 295 15.69 2.46 4.97
N PRO A 296 15.98 3.73 4.63
CA PRO A 296 15.46 4.39 3.41
C PRO A 296 15.74 3.61 2.10
N MET A 297 14.83 3.69 1.11
CA MET A 297 14.93 2.92 -0.14
C MET A 297 16.01 3.37 -1.14
N ARG A 298 16.78 4.40 -0.82
CA ARG A 298 17.68 5.11 -1.77
C ARG A 298 18.85 4.30 -2.30
N SER A 299 19.27 3.23 -1.64
CA SER A 299 20.39 2.39 -2.09
C SER A 299 20.15 0.92 -1.80
N TRP A 300 20.32 0.11 -2.83
CA TRP A 300 20.37 -1.35 -2.74
C TRP A 300 21.77 -1.79 -3.18
N LYS A 301 22.41 -2.63 -2.37
CA LYS A 301 23.64 -3.30 -2.78
C LYS A 301 23.27 -4.41 -3.75
N THR A 302 23.73 -4.35 -5.00
CA THR A 302 23.49 -5.38 -6.00
C THR A 302 24.35 -6.63 -5.76
N SER A 303 25.55 -6.44 -5.22
CA SER A 303 26.46 -7.51 -4.81
C SER A 303 26.78 -7.43 -3.31
N ILE A 304 27.03 -8.58 -2.70
CA ILE A 304 27.42 -8.72 -1.30
C ILE A 304 28.76 -9.45 -1.26
N ASP A 305 29.73 -8.85 -0.59
CA ASP A 305 31.01 -9.50 -0.28
C ASP A 305 30.82 -10.49 0.87
N ILE A 306 31.33 -11.71 0.67
CA ILE A 306 31.22 -12.80 1.64
C ILE A 306 32.47 -12.79 2.51
N ASP A 307 32.28 -12.72 3.83
CA ASP A 307 33.37 -12.79 4.79
C ASP A 307 34.03 -14.18 4.75
N PRO A 308 35.32 -14.28 4.39
CA PRO A 308 36.01 -15.58 4.25
C PRO A 308 36.14 -16.34 5.58
N GLU A 309 36.18 -15.62 6.70
CA GLU A 309 36.33 -16.18 8.05
C GLU A 309 34.99 -16.58 8.68
N ALA A 310 33.88 -16.19 8.08
CA ALA A 310 32.56 -16.50 8.58
C ALA A 310 32.19 -17.98 8.36
N PRO A 311 31.44 -18.60 9.28
CA PRO A 311 30.95 -19.97 9.11
C PRO A 311 30.11 -20.13 7.84
N TRP A 312 30.52 -21.08 6.99
CA TRP A 312 29.82 -21.53 5.80
C TRP A 312 29.09 -22.85 6.10
N ILE A 313 27.79 -22.78 6.40
CA ILE A 313 27.01 -23.90 6.94
C ILE A 313 26.15 -24.48 5.82
N LEU A 314 26.58 -25.62 5.27
CA LEU A 314 25.85 -26.33 4.22
C LEU A 314 24.53 -26.90 4.76
N GLN A 315 23.46 -26.75 3.98
CA GLN A 315 22.13 -27.27 4.25
C GLN A 315 21.79 -28.29 3.16
N GLU A 316 21.90 -29.57 3.50
CA GLU A 316 21.71 -30.68 2.54
C GLU A 316 20.24 -31.08 2.37
N LYS A 317 19.39 -30.76 3.36
CA LYS A 317 17.97 -31.09 3.31
C LYS A 317 17.22 -30.08 2.44
N SER A 318 16.15 -30.54 1.78
CA SER A 318 15.24 -29.68 1.02
C SER A 318 14.32 -28.83 1.90
N SER A 319 14.23 -29.08 3.21
CA SER A 319 13.54 -28.21 4.17
C SER A 319 14.35 -28.14 5.47
N TRP A 320 14.61 -26.92 5.95
CA TRP A 320 15.46 -26.68 7.11
C TRP A 320 15.05 -25.41 7.86
N ASN A 321 15.36 -25.41 9.16
CA ASN A 321 15.07 -24.32 10.07
C ASN A 321 16.31 -24.02 10.90
N TYR A 322 16.65 -22.75 10.99
CA TYR A 322 17.74 -22.23 11.77
C TYR A 322 17.22 -21.23 12.79
N HIS A 323 17.67 -21.38 14.02
CA HIS A 323 17.29 -20.50 15.11
C HIS A 323 18.48 -20.32 16.05
N GLN A 324 18.89 -19.07 16.26
CA GLN A 324 19.93 -18.73 17.21
C GLN A 324 19.57 -17.46 17.98
N LYS A 325 19.76 -17.50 19.30
CA LYS A 325 19.74 -16.32 20.18
C LYS A 325 21.15 -15.71 20.25
N GLN A 326 21.23 -14.39 20.36
CA GLN A 326 22.48 -13.64 20.53
C GLN A 326 23.54 -14.01 19.48
N VAL A 327 23.33 -13.56 18.25
CA VAL A 327 24.27 -13.79 17.16
C VAL A 327 25.39 -12.76 17.24
N SER A 328 26.61 -13.19 17.55
CA SER A 328 27.78 -12.31 17.65
C SER A 328 28.52 -12.11 16.32
N LYS A 329 28.61 -13.13 15.47
CA LYS A 329 29.30 -13.09 14.17
C LYS A 329 28.36 -13.46 13.03
N VAL A 330 28.63 -12.93 11.84
CA VAL A 330 27.87 -13.26 10.63
C VAL A 330 28.07 -14.75 10.30
N LYS A 331 27.02 -15.38 9.79
CA LYS A 331 27.05 -16.77 9.30
C LYS A 331 26.30 -16.88 7.99
N TYR A 332 26.70 -17.83 7.16
CA TYR A 332 26.08 -18.10 5.87
C TYR A 332 25.46 -19.49 5.91
N LEU A 333 24.13 -19.57 5.78
CA LEU A 333 23.41 -20.82 5.57
C LEU A 333 23.29 -21.03 4.07
N VAL A 334 23.87 -22.12 3.57
CA VAL A 334 24.11 -22.29 2.15
C VAL A 334 23.41 -23.55 1.67
N SER A 335 22.60 -23.43 0.63
CA SER A 335 21.90 -24.56 0.04
C SER A 335 22.23 -24.68 -1.44
N PRO A 336 22.62 -25.88 -1.93
CA PRO A 336 22.74 -26.12 -3.36
C PRO A 336 21.35 -25.99 -4.01
N ILE A 337 21.29 -25.36 -5.18
CA ILE A 337 20.07 -25.24 -5.97
C ILE A 337 19.84 -26.58 -6.68
N PRO A 338 18.70 -27.26 -6.49
CA PRO A 338 18.39 -28.51 -7.17
C PRO A 338 18.39 -28.35 -8.69
N VAL A 339 18.94 -29.33 -9.40
CA VAL A 339 18.95 -29.35 -10.87
C VAL A 339 17.55 -29.76 -11.36
N PRO A 340 16.99 -29.11 -12.41
CA PRO A 340 15.71 -29.49 -12.99
C PRO A 340 15.66 -30.98 -13.36
N GLY A 341 14.68 -31.70 -12.83
CA GLY A 341 14.51 -33.15 -13.02
C GLY A 341 14.84 -33.98 -11.78
N ASP A 342 15.62 -33.43 -10.84
CA ASP A 342 15.86 -34.06 -9.55
C ASP A 342 14.70 -33.75 -8.58
N MET A 343 14.05 -34.78 -8.05
CA MET A 343 12.99 -34.71 -7.02
C MET A 343 11.73 -33.86 -7.34
N GLU A 344 11.47 -33.52 -8.61
CA GLU A 344 10.34 -32.68 -9.06
C GLU A 344 10.23 -31.30 -8.36
N LEU A 345 11.34 -30.78 -7.85
CA LEU A 345 11.38 -29.47 -7.19
C LEU A 345 11.42 -28.34 -8.23
N ASP A 346 10.63 -27.29 -8.01
CA ASP A 346 10.49 -26.19 -8.96
C ASP A 346 10.39 -24.79 -8.31
N HIS A 347 10.26 -24.72 -6.97
CA HIS A 347 10.25 -23.47 -6.22
C HIS A 347 11.17 -23.51 -4.99
N PHE A 348 11.59 -22.31 -4.59
CA PHE A 348 12.26 -22.04 -3.33
C PHE A 348 11.44 -21.03 -2.52
N THR A 349 11.30 -21.27 -1.22
CA THR A 349 10.75 -20.30 -0.28
C THR A 349 11.66 -20.12 0.92
N ALA A 350 11.75 -18.89 1.43
CA ALA A 350 12.42 -18.59 2.69
C ALA A 350 11.62 -17.57 3.49
N VAL A 351 11.64 -17.72 4.81
CA VAL A 351 11.10 -16.77 5.79
C VAL A 351 12.22 -16.43 6.76
N SER A 352 12.41 -15.15 7.03
CA SER A 352 13.49 -14.64 7.88
C SER A 352 13.02 -13.45 8.71
N ASP A 353 13.47 -13.34 9.95
CA ASP A 353 13.30 -12.16 10.81
C ASP A 353 14.53 -11.24 10.85
N VAL A 354 15.54 -11.52 10.02
CA VAL A 354 16.83 -10.81 10.04
C VAL A 354 16.61 -9.32 9.81
N LEU A 355 17.11 -8.47 10.70
CA LEU A 355 16.91 -7.01 10.61
C LEU A 355 17.74 -6.35 9.49
N ALA A 356 18.78 -7.03 9.00
CA ALA A 356 19.62 -6.51 7.93
C ALA A 356 18.87 -6.40 6.60
N ASP A 357 19.18 -5.33 5.84
CA ASP A 357 18.60 -5.06 4.52
C ASP A 357 18.93 -6.18 3.52
N SER A 358 20.14 -6.74 3.64
CA SER A 358 20.62 -7.86 2.83
C SER A 358 20.62 -9.13 3.68
N TRP A 359 19.77 -10.07 3.32
CA TRP A 359 19.53 -11.30 4.09
C TRP A 359 19.54 -12.56 3.22
N ILE A 360 19.49 -12.39 1.90
CA ILE A 360 19.50 -13.49 0.94
C ILE A 360 20.24 -13.07 -0.33
N CYS A 361 21.09 -13.96 -0.84
CA CYS A 361 21.79 -13.80 -2.10
C CYS A 361 22.00 -15.15 -2.79
N ALA A 362 22.44 -15.13 -4.05
CA ALA A 362 22.79 -16.33 -4.80
C ALA A 362 24.16 -16.19 -5.48
N CYS A 363 24.85 -17.32 -5.66
CA CYS A 363 26.16 -17.34 -6.32
C CYS A 363 26.41 -18.64 -7.10
N THR A 364 27.43 -18.58 -7.95
CA THR A 364 27.95 -19.71 -8.72
C THR A 364 29.31 -20.06 -8.16
N LEU A 365 29.47 -21.27 -7.62
CA LEU A 365 30.77 -21.72 -7.13
C LEU A 365 31.75 -21.83 -8.31
N PRO A 366 32.88 -21.11 -8.27
CA PRO A 366 33.92 -21.28 -9.26
C PRO A 366 34.53 -22.69 -9.19
N GLN A 367 35.04 -23.20 -10.31
CA GLN A 367 35.69 -24.52 -10.36
C GLN A 367 36.82 -24.61 -9.32
N GLY A 368 36.83 -25.71 -8.55
CA GLY A 368 37.84 -25.96 -7.51
C GLY A 368 37.64 -25.19 -6.20
N GLN A 369 36.68 -24.24 -6.12
CA GLN A 369 36.39 -23.50 -4.90
C GLN A 369 35.25 -24.14 -4.10
N LYS A 370 35.37 -24.08 -2.77
CA LYS A 370 34.35 -24.58 -1.83
C LYS A 370 33.35 -23.50 -1.40
N ARG A 371 33.63 -22.23 -1.68
CA ARG A 371 32.86 -21.06 -1.22
C ARG A 371 32.94 -19.96 -2.28
N CYS A 372 31.92 -19.11 -2.34
CA CYS A 372 31.92 -17.90 -3.15
C CYS A 372 32.59 -16.75 -2.38
N SER A 373 33.28 -15.84 -3.09
CA SER A 373 33.80 -14.59 -2.51
C SER A 373 32.77 -13.46 -2.52
N ASN A 374 31.84 -13.49 -3.47
CA ASN A 374 30.73 -12.56 -3.58
C ASN A 374 29.43 -13.28 -4.00
N CYS A 375 28.30 -12.62 -3.83
CA CYS A 375 27.00 -13.12 -4.28
C CYS A 375 26.09 -11.99 -4.75
N THR A 376 25.18 -12.31 -5.68
CA THR A 376 24.14 -11.38 -6.16
C THR A 376 23.05 -11.24 -5.13
N ASN A 377 22.80 -10.02 -4.65
CA ASN A 377 21.79 -9.75 -3.64
C ASN A 377 20.38 -9.95 -4.20
N LEU A 378 19.61 -10.84 -3.58
CA LEU A 378 18.23 -11.10 -3.97
C LEU A 378 17.22 -10.38 -3.07
N SER A 379 17.67 -9.73 -1.98
CA SER A 379 16.82 -9.24 -0.89
C SER A 379 15.74 -8.24 -1.34
N GLN A 380 15.94 -7.51 -2.45
CA GLN A 380 14.95 -6.60 -3.02
C GLN A 380 13.70 -7.32 -3.56
N LYS A 381 13.83 -8.59 -3.99
CA LYS A 381 12.70 -9.44 -4.38
C LYS A 381 11.90 -9.96 -3.19
N GLY A 382 12.37 -9.75 -1.96
CA GLY A 382 11.66 -10.14 -0.75
C GLY A 382 10.35 -9.37 -0.55
N ARG A 383 9.55 -9.83 0.40
CA ARG A 383 8.26 -9.22 0.79
C ARG A 383 8.12 -9.24 2.31
N ALA A 384 7.67 -8.13 2.90
CA ALA A 384 7.38 -8.05 4.32
C ALA A 384 6.20 -8.96 4.67
N LEU A 385 6.31 -9.64 5.81
CA LEU A 385 5.28 -10.51 6.35
C LEU A 385 4.73 -9.91 7.66
N LEU A 386 3.43 -10.06 7.89
CA LEU A 386 2.81 -9.60 9.14
C LEU A 386 3.12 -10.56 10.32
N PRO A 387 3.10 -10.07 11.56
CA PRO A 387 2.88 -8.67 11.95
C PRO A 387 4.15 -7.83 11.76
N LYS A 388 3.99 -6.52 11.54
CA LYS A 388 5.11 -5.59 11.33
C LYS A 388 6.19 -5.68 12.42
N LYS A 389 5.80 -5.90 13.67
CA LYS A 389 6.70 -6.02 14.83
C LYS A 389 7.60 -7.26 14.80
N SER A 390 7.22 -8.30 14.05
CA SER A 390 8.02 -9.51 13.88
C SER A 390 9.25 -9.30 12.99
N TYR A 391 9.26 -8.22 12.19
CA TYR A 391 10.25 -7.99 11.13
C TYR A 391 10.40 -9.14 10.13
N LYS A 392 9.45 -10.09 10.12
CA LYS A 392 9.48 -11.21 9.21
C LYS A 392 9.33 -10.72 7.79
N LYS A 393 10.10 -11.34 6.91
CA LYS A 393 10.05 -11.16 5.47
C LYS A 393 10.17 -12.54 4.84
N TYR A 394 9.57 -12.67 3.68
CA TYR A 394 9.57 -13.90 2.93
C TYR A 394 10.00 -13.67 1.49
N MET A 395 10.38 -14.74 0.84
CA MET A 395 10.73 -14.77 -0.57
C MET A 395 10.21 -16.08 -1.15
N ILE A 396 9.57 -16.01 -2.31
CA ILE A 396 9.17 -17.17 -3.09
C ILE A 396 9.75 -16.96 -4.49
N LEU A 397 10.53 -17.92 -4.98
CA LEU A 397 11.19 -17.86 -6.28
C LEU A 397 10.92 -19.15 -7.04
N LYS A 398 10.76 -19.05 -8.36
CA LYS A 398 10.85 -20.22 -9.24
C LYS A 398 12.32 -20.59 -9.42
N LEU A 399 12.63 -21.88 -9.46
CA LEU A 399 14.02 -22.33 -9.69
C LEU A 399 14.53 -21.94 -11.08
N SER A 400 13.65 -21.75 -12.06
CA SER A 400 14.02 -21.20 -13.37
C SER A 400 14.60 -19.78 -13.29
N GLU A 401 14.18 -18.96 -12.32
CA GLU A 401 14.77 -17.63 -12.06
C GLU A 401 16.16 -17.70 -11.43
N LEU A 402 16.55 -18.87 -10.92
CA LEU A 402 17.84 -19.13 -10.28
C LEU A 402 18.79 -19.95 -11.17
N SER A 403 18.42 -20.19 -12.43
CA SER A 403 19.18 -21.01 -13.39
C SER A 403 20.62 -20.55 -13.63
N ALA A 404 20.92 -19.27 -13.38
CA ALA A 404 22.28 -18.71 -13.48
C ALA A 404 23.17 -19.02 -12.26
N TYR A 405 22.62 -19.59 -11.19
CA TYR A 405 23.28 -19.80 -9.89
C TYR A 405 23.33 -21.27 -9.50
N THR A 406 24.34 -21.62 -8.71
CA THR A 406 24.49 -23.00 -8.18
C THR A 406 24.05 -23.11 -6.72
N HIS A 407 24.14 -22.00 -5.97
CA HIS A 407 23.86 -21.97 -4.54
C HIS A 407 23.04 -20.74 -4.17
N ILE A 408 22.14 -20.93 -3.21
CA ILE A 408 21.44 -19.86 -2.52
C ILE A 408 21.99 -19.72 -1.10
N ILE A 409 22.14 -18.48 -0.64
CA ILE A 409 22.79 -18.15 0.63
C ILE A 409 21.86 -17.26 1.45
N LEU A 410 21.51 -17.73 2.64
CA LEU A 410 20.77 -16.96 3.65
C LEU A 410 21.76 -16.44 4.70
N ILE A 411 21.70 -15.14 4.95
CA ILE A 411 22.66 -14.42 5.79
C ILE A 411 22.10 -14.27 7.20
N VAL A 412 22.79 -14.82 8.18
CA VAL A 412 22.53 -14.59 9.60
C VAL A 412 23.33 -13.35 10.01
N ALA A 413 22.64 -12.24 10.29
CA ALA A 413 23.30 -10.97 10.61
C ALA A 413 24.02 -11.01 11.96
N ALA A 414 25.24 -10.47 12.01
CA ALA A 414 26.00 -10.26 13.24
C ALA A 414 25.32 -9.23 14.16
N ASN A 415 25.66 -9.27 15.45
CA ASN A 415 25.14 -8.39 16.50
C ASN A 415 23.61 -8.33 16.55
N SER A 416 22.95 -9.46 16.29
CA SER A 416 21.49 -9.57 16.33
C SER A 416 21.04 -10.25 17.62
N PRO A 417 20.01 -9.73 18.33
CA PRO A 417 19.50 -10.36 19.54
C PRO A 417 18.95 -11.76 19.29
N MET A 418 18.44 -12.00 18.07
CA MET A 418 17.87 -13.26 17.63
C MET A 418 17.94 -13.33 16.10
N SER A 419 17.99 -14.55 15.56
CA SER A 419 17.75 -14.80 14.15
C SER A 419 17.05 -16.14 13.97
N ALA A 420 15.88 -16.10 13.32
CA ALA A 420 15.10 -17.23 12.87
C ALA A 420 15.00 -17.19 11.34
N ILE A 421 15.46 -18.27 10.71
CA ILE A 421 15.43 -18.46 9.26
C ILE A 421 14.89 -19.84 8.96
N SER A 422 13.86 -19.89 8.13
CA SER A 422 13.28 -21.14 7.62
C SER A 422 13.32 -21.10 6.12
N ALA A 423 13.73 -22.18 5.48
CA ALA A 423 13.73 -22.27 4.03
C ALA A 423 13.41 -23.69 3.54
N GLU A 424 12.82 -23.76 2.35
CA GLU A 424 12.34 -24.98 1.74
C GLU A 424 12.42 -24.87 0.21
N PHE A 425 12.92 -25.94 -0.42
CA PHE A 425 12.68 -26.24 -1.82
C PHE A 425 11.47 -27.17 -1.92
N TYR A 426 10.49 -26.83 -2.75
CA TYR A 426 9.26 -27.60 -2.88
C TYR A 426 8.79 -27.73 -4.33
N SER A 427 7.85 -28.65 -4.55
CA SER A 427 7.16 -28.86 -5.82
C SER A 427 5.81 -28.15 -5.83
N SER A 428 5.57 -27.30 -6.83
CA SER A 428 4.32 -26.56 -6.97
C SER A 428 3.11 -27.49 -7.13
N ASN A 429 3.27 -28.66 -7.75
CA ASN A 429 2.22 -29.68 -7.86
C ASN A 429 1.60 -30.08 -6.51
N ARG A 430 2.37 -30.00 -5.42
CA ARG A 430 1.90 -30.34 -4.06
C ARG A 430 1.52 -29.14 -3.20
N ARG A 431 1.99 -27.94 -3.55
CA ARG A 431 1.84 -26.72 -2.73
C ARG A 431 0.92 -25.67 -3.37
N HIS A 432 0.69 -25.73 -4.68
CA HIS A 432 -0.17 -24.83 -5.43
C HIS A 432 -1.45 -25.58 -5.79
N LEU A 433 -2.45 -25.47 -4.91
CA LEU A 433 -3.70 -26.20 -5.02
C LEU A 433 -4.70 -25.39 -5.84
N LEU A 434 -5.53 -26.10 -6.60
CA LEU A 434 -6.66 -25.53 -7.33
C LEU A 434 -7.94 -26.19 -6.82
N SER A 435 -8.91 -25.39 -6.37
CA SER A 435 -10.14 -25.91 -5.79
C SER A 435 -11.34 -25.03 -6.14
N PRO A 436 -12.54 -25.58 -6.34
CA PRO A 436 -13.74 -24.76 -6.47
C PRO A 436 -14.12 -24.18 -5.11
N LEU A 437 -14.80 -23.03 -5.10
CA LEU A 437 -15.43 -22.56 -3.87
C LEU A 437 -16.66 -23.41 -3.52
N PRO A 438 -16.93 -23.63 -2.21
CA PRO A 438 -18.13 -24.33 -1.81
C PRO A 438 -19.39 -23.50 -2.11
N SER A 439 -20.52 -24.18 -2.29
CA SER A 439 -21.83 -23.52 -2.40
C SER A 439 -22.59 -23.53 -1.07
N TRP A 440 -22.80 -24.70 -0.48
CA TRP A 440 -23.62 -24.90 0.74
C TRP A 440 -23.04 -25.93 1.72
N PHE A 441 -21.87 -26.49 1.41
CA PHE A 441 -21.15 -27.46 2.24
C PHE A 441 -19.76 -26.94 2.59
N ASN A 442 -19.13 -27.51 3.62
CA ASN A 442 -17.80 -27.09 4.02
C ASN A 442 -16.71 -27.87 3.25
N LEU A 443 -15.66 -27.18 2.81
CA LEU A 443 -14.51 -27.81 2.15
C LEU A 443 -13.31 -27.89 3.11
N PRO A 444 -12.94 -29.08 3.60
CA PRO A 444 -11.78 -29.26 4.45
C PRO A 444 -10.50 -29.52 3.64
N PHE A 445 -9.39 -28.96 4.10
CA PHE A 445 -8.04 -29.24 3.62
C PHE A 445 -7.13 -29.55 4.80
N THR A 446 -6.16 -30.42 4.60
CA THR A 446 -5.14 -30.75 5.59
C THR A 446 -3.75 -30.44 5.03
N PHE A 447 -2.91 -29.88 5.89
CA PHE A 447 -1.54 -29.52 5.57
C PHE A 447 -0.60 -30.15 6.59
N SER A 448 0.46 -30.77 6.09
CA SER A 448 1.45 -31.44 6.92
C SER A 448 2.44 -30.46 7.53
N HIS A 449 2.99 -30.85 8.67
CA HIS A 449 4.19 -30.25 9.24
C HIS A 449 5.37 -30.32 8.22
N ASN A 450 6.37 -29.47 8.44
CA ASN A 450 7.53 -29.17 7.58
C ASN A 450 7.25 -28.32 6.32
N ALA A 451 5.99 -27.95 6.07
CA ALA A 451 5.63 -27.04 4.98
C ALA A 451 5.66 -25.58 5.44
N LEU A 452 6.41 -24.72 4.75
CA LEU A 452 6.44 -23.29 5.06
C LEU A 452 5.33 -22.50 4.35
N TYR A 453 4.92 -22.98 3.18
CA TYR A 453 4.06 -22.22 2.29
C TYR A 453 3.10 -23.11 1.50
N TYR A 454 1.84 -22.66 1.39
CA TYR A 454 0.87 -23.14 0.42
C TYR A 454 0.22 -21.97 -0.30
N GLN A 455 -0.13 -22.20 -1.56
CA GLN A 455 -0.92 -21.31 -2.39
C GLN A 455 -2.16 -22.05 -2.84
N MET A 456 -3.34 -21.48 -2.65
CA MET A 456 -4.58 -22.05 -3.14
C MET A 456 -5.26 -21.06 -4.08
N LYS A 457 -5.67 -21.53 -5.25
CA LYS A 457 -6.47 -20.76 -6.21
C LYS A 457 -7.90 -21.28 -6.22
N PHE A 458 -8.85 -20.36 -6.23
CA PHE A 458 -10.27 -20.66 -6.14
C PHE A 458 -11.00 -20.29 -7.44
N TYR A 459 -11.45 -21.29 -8.20
CA TYR A 459 -12.16 -21.10 -9.47
C TYR A 459 -13.70 -21.18 -9.28
N LYS A 460 -14.46 -20.75 -10.30
CA LYS A 460 -15.95 -20.58 -10.26
C LYS A 460 -16.43 -19.55 -9.25
N MET A 461 -15.75 -18.40 -9.20
CA MET A 461 -16.23 -17.25 -8.46
C MET A 461 -16.91 -16.26 -9.40
N ASP A 462 -18.23 -16.42 -9.54
CA ASP A 462 -18.98 -15.76 -10.60
C ASP A 462 -19.72 -14.51 -10.09
N SER A 463 -19.72 -14.27 -8.76
CA SER A 463 -20.53 -13.22 -8.14
C SER A 463 -19.78 -12.51 -7.01
N VAL A 464 -19.88 -11.17 -7.00
CA VAL A 464 -19.40 -10.30 -5.91
C VAL A 464 -20.22 -10.42 -4.63
N LEU A 465 -21.40 -11.04 -4.71
CA LEU A 465 -22.33 -11.20 -3.60
C LEU A 465 -21.93 -12.35 -2.68
N LYS A 466 -21.14 -13.31 -3.16
CA LYS A 466 -20.71 -14.45 -2.33
C LYS A 466 -19.57 -14.05 -1.41
N ALA A 467 -19.74 -14.40 -0.13
CA ALA A 467 -18.73 -14.23 0.89
C ALA A 467 -18.39 -15.57 1.56
N TYR A 468 -17.14 -15.71 1.99
CA TYR A 468 -16.61 -16.94 2.56
C TYR A 468 -15.83 -16.67 3.84
N THR A 469 -15.70 -17.69 4.68
CA THR A 469 -14.83 -17.71 5.85
C THR A 469 -13.80 -18.82 5.67
N PHE A 470 -12.52 -18.44 5.81
CA PHE A 470 -11.40 -19.36 5.86
C PHE A 470 -10.98 -19.57 7.32
N SER A 471 -11.22 -20.75 7.87
CA SER A 471 -10.93 -21.09 9.26
C SER A 471 -9.70 -22.01 9.31
N LEU A 472 -8.56 -21.50 9.80
CA LEU A 472 -7.31 -22.25 9.89
C LEU A 472 -7.06 -22.69 11.34
N GLN A 473 -6.91 -23.99 11.55
CA GLN A 473 -6.70 -24.60 12.86
C GLN A 473 -5.39 -25.40 12.91
N PRO A 474 -4.43 -25.05 13.78
CA PRO A 474 -3.25 -25.86 14.02
C PRO A 474 -3.58 -27.08 14.90
N TYR A 475 -2.90 -28.21 14.66
CA TYR A 475 -2.95 -29.40 15.51
C TYR A 475 -1.61 -30.15 15.48
N ASN A 476 -1.36 -31.01 16.48
CA ASN A 476 -0.14 -31.80 16.63
C ASN A 476 1.16 -30.96 16.51
N CYS A 477 1.21 -29.82 17.18
CA CYS A 477 2.36 -28.92 17.17
C CYS A 477 3.51 -29.42 18.05
N GLN A 478 4.72 -29.47 17.49
CA GLN A 478 5.94 -29.74 18.25
C GLN A 478 6.35 -28.48 19.03
N SER A 479 6.37 -28.54 20.36
CA SER A 479 6.77 -27.39 21.18
C SER A 479 8.29 -27.19 21.13
N ARG A 480 8.76 -26.29 20.27
CA ARG A 480 10.21 -26.00 20.11
C ARG A 480 10.63 -24.54 20.31
N SER A 481 9.70 -23.59 20.41
CA SER A 481 10.04 -22.16 20.45
C SER A 481 9.10 -21.34 21.35
N ASN A 482 9.69 -20.42 22.12
CA ASN A 482 9.00 -19.38 22.91
C ASN A 482 8.85 -18.06 22.13
N ASP A 483 9.06 -18.06 20.81
CA ASP A 483 8.83 -16.88 19.95
C ASP A 483 7.32 -16.59 19.84
N GLU A 484 6.89 -15.43 20.35
CA GLU A 484 5.52 -14.93 20.27
C GLU A 484 5.05 -14.78 18.82
N TYR A 485 5.97 -14.54 17.88
CA TYR A 485 5.67 -14.40 16.46
C TYR A 485 5.79 -15.71 15.67
N ALA A 486 5.97 -16.86 16.32
CA ALA A 486 5.97 -18.18 15.68
C ALA A 486 4.58 -18.67 15.24
N GLY A 487 3.62 -17.76 15.07
CA GLY A 487 2.30 -18.06 14.52
C GLY A 487 2.31 -18.28 13.00
N SER A 488 1.10 -18.38 12.44
CA SER A 488 0.86 -18.50 11.00
C SER A 488 0.30 -17.21 10.43
N VAL A 489 0.43 -17.04 9.12
CA VAL A 489 -0.22 -15.98 8.37
C VAL A 489 -1.09 -16.58 7.28
N ILE A 490 -2.36 -16.18 7.26
CA ILE A 490 -3.27 -16.41 6.16
C ILE A 490 -3.51 -15.09 5.43
N ALA A 491 -3.36 -15.10 4.11
CA ALA A 491 -3.54 -13.92 3.27
C ALA A 491 -4.39 -14.27 2.06
N TYR A 492 -5.48 -13.54 1.89
CA TYR A 492 -6.32 -13.63 0.71
C TYR A 492 -5.99 -12.47 -0.23
N LYS A 493 -5.82 -12.73 -1.53
CA LYS A 493 -5.39 -11.75 -2.54
C LYS A 493 -6.29 -11.77 -3.78
N LEU A 494 -6.60 -10.57 -4.29
CA LEU A 494 -7.22 -10.31 -5.58
C LEU A 494 -6.15 -9.71 -6.53
N PRO A 495 -5.49 -10.53 -7.36
CA PRO A 495 -4.33 -10.08 -8.14
C PRO A 495 -4.64 -8.95 -9.12
N TRP A 496 -5.85 -8.90 -9.68
CA TRP A 496 -6.24 -7.90 -10.68
C TRP A 496 -6.59 -6.52 -10.09
N ALA A 497 -6.68 -6.40 -8.77
CA ALA A 497 -7.14 -5.18 -8.11
C ALA A 497 -6.20 -4.69 -6.99
N ASN A 498 -5.09 -5.40 -6.75
CA ASN A 498 -4.19 -5.14 -5.62
C ASN A 498 -4.97 -4.98 -4.30
N VAL A 499 -5.88 -5.90 -4.04
CA VAL A 499 -6.62 -6.01 -2.78
C VAL A 499 -6.17 -7.27 -2.08
N ALA A 500 -5.86 -7.17 -0.78
CA ALA A 500 -5.46 -8.32 -0.01
C ALA A 500 -5.87 -8.19 1.45
N ASN A 501 -6.40 -9.24 2.05
CA ASN A 501 -6.73 -9.27 3.47
C ASN A 501 -5.78 -10.23 4.18
N TYR A 502 -5.20 -9.78 5.27
CA TYR A 502 -4.19 -10.52 6.03
C TYR A 502 -4.68 -10.79 7.45
N LYS A 503 -4.38 -11.99 7.96
CA LYS A 503 -4.59 -12.33 9.36
C LYS A 503 -3.38 -13.09 9.88
N PHE A 504 -2.80 -12.58 10.96
CA PHE A 504 -1.85 -13.32 11.79
C PHE A 504 -2.65 -14.16 12.78
N ILE A 505 -2.28 -15.41 12.90
CA ILE A 505 -2.89 -16.40 13.79
C ILE A 505 -1.80 -16.80 14.77
N GLU A 506 -2.04 -16.53 16.05
CA GLU A 506 -1.11 -16.83 17.12
C GLU A 506 -0.79 -18.33 17.19
N LYS A 507 0.38 -18.65 17.75
CA LYS A 507 0.84 -20.02 17.88
C LYS A 507 -0.18 -20.86 18.66
N ASN A 508 -0.51 -22.03 18.13
CA ASN A 508 -1.49 -22.97 18.70
C ASN A 508 -2.94 -22.43 18.79
N SER A 509 -3.25 -21.32 18.14
CA SER A 509 -4.61 -20.76 18.10
C SER A 509 -5.27 -21.02 16.75
N ALA A 510 -6.58 -21.19 16.73
CA ALA A 510 -7.35 -21.14 15.50
C ALA A 510 -7.61 -19.68 15.09
N GLY A 511 -7.76 -19.42 13.80
CA GLY A 511 -8.06 -18.09 13.32
C GLY A 511 -8.85 -18.09 12.01
N ASN A 512 -9.71 -17.09 11.88
CA ASN A 512 -10.62 -16.97 10.75
C ASN A 512 -10.27 -15.73 9.93
N LEU A 513 -10.31 -15.88 8.60
CA LEU A 513 -10.20 -14.80 7.63
C LEU A 513 -11.47 -14.74 6.78
N SER A 514 -12.16 -13.61 6.86
CA SER A 514 -13.30 -13.32 6.00
C SER A 514 -12.84 -12.95 4.59
N PHE A 515 -13.53 -13.51 3.60
CA PHE A 515 -13.31 -13.26 2.19
C PHE A 515 -14.56 -12.70 1.54
N LYS A 516 -14.42 -11.53 0.91
CA LYS A 516 -15.42 -10.88 0.07
C LYS A 516 -14.76 -10.40 -1.22
N LEU A 517 -15.49 -10.47 -2.33
CA LEU A 517 -15.00 -10.02 -3.63
C LEU A 517 -15.32 -8.52 -3.81
N LEU A 518 -14.46 -7.66 -3.29
CA LEU A 518 -14.67 -6.19 -3.32
C LEU A 518 -14.53 -5.57 -4.72
N VAL A 519 -13.89 -6.29 -5.64
CA VAL A 519 -13.68 -5.85 -7.02
C VAL A 519 -14.04 -7.03 -7.93
N PRO A 520 -15.02 -6.87 -8.84
CA PRO A 520 -15.40 -7.94 -9.75
C PRO A 520 -14.23 -8.34 -10.63
N LYS A 521 -14.20 -9.61 -11.04
CA LYS A 521 -13.19 -10.11 -11.99
C LYS A 521 -13.45 -9.47 -13.37
N PRO A 522 -12.44 -8.86 -14.02
CA PRO A 522 -12.64 -8.25 -15.33
C PRO A 522 -13.03 -9.28 -16.40
N TYR A 523 -14.02 -8.95 -17.23
CA TYR A 523 -14.52 -9.78 -18.33
C TYR A 523 -13.40 -10.08 -19.34
N LYS A 524 -13.22 -11.35 -19.73
CA LYS A 524 -12.19 -11.84 -20.67
C LYS A 524 -10.71 -11.66 -20.25
N SER A 525 -10.43 -11.39 -18.98
CA SER A 525 -9.03 -11.20 -18.57
C SER A 525 -8.29 -12.52 -18.31
N ARG A 526 -7.00 -12.54 -18.68
CA ARG A 526 -6.01 -13.57 -18.30
C ARG A 526 -5.65 -13.55 -16.80
N TYR A 527 -6.35 -12.75 -15.98
CA TYR A 527 -6.02 -12.61 -14.56
C TYR A 527 -6.26 -13.94 -13.82
N SER A 528 -5.29 -14.29 -12.98
CA SER A 528 -5.35 -15.45 -12.12
C SER A 528 -6.52 -15.34 -11.14
N ASP A 529 -7.13 -16.48 -10.84
CA ASP A 529 -8.17 -16.60 -9.84
C ASP A 529 -7.77 -16.03 -8.47
N PRO A 530 -8.75 -15.68 -7.63
CA PRO A 530 -8.57 -15.44 -6.19
C PRO A 530 -7.52 -16.36 -5.56
N GLU A 531 -6.58 -15.78 -4.83
CA GLU A 531 -5.44 -16.52 -4.27
C GLU A 531 -5.45 -16.46 -2.75
N LEU A 532 -5.39 -17.62 -2.11
CA LEU A 532 -5.16 -17.77 -0.67
C LEU A 532 -3.74 -18.26 -0.43
N GLN A 533 -2.94 -17.44 0.24
CA GLN A 533 -1.58 -17.74 0.66
C GLN A 533 -1.56 -18.12 2.13
N LEU A 534 -0.94 -19.25 2.44
CA LEU A 534 -0.77 -19.76 3.80
C LEU A 534 0.72 -19.82 4.10
N PHE A 535 1.17 -19.00 5.04
CA PHE A 535 2.50 -19.10 5.63
C PHE A 535 2.35 -19.79 6.99
N LEU A 536 2.85 -21.02 7.06
CA LEU A 536 2.58 -21.93 8.17
C LEU A 536 3.79 -22.06 9.08
N ASN A 537 3.56 -22.35 10.36
CA ASN A 537 4.63 -22.78 11.23
C ASN A 537 5.00 -24.24 10.86
N PRO A 538 6.25 -24.52 10.45
CA PRO A 538 6.64 -25.86 10.01
C PRO A 538 6.57 -26.92 11.13
N TYR A 539 6.42 -26.51 12.39
CA TYR A 539 6.32 -27.43 13.53
C TYR A 539 4.90 -27.92 13.82
N CYS A 540 3.90 -27.52 13.02
CA CYS A 540 2.49 -27.87 13.23
C CYS A 540 1.88 -28.50 11.98
N ASN A 541 0.87 -29.35 12.18
CA ASN A 541 -0.08 -29.68 11.11
C ASN A 541 -1.23 -28.66 11.13
N TYR A 542 -1.93 -28.52 10.00
CA TYR A 542 -3.05 -27.57 9.89
C TYR A 542 -4.25 -28.19 9.20
N ARG A 543 -5.43 -27.79 9.66
CA ARG A 543 -6.71 -28.01 8.99
C ARG A 543 -7.25 -26.66 8.56
N LEU A 544 -7.57 -26.51 7.28
CA LEU A 544 -8.28 -25.35 6.75
C LEU A 544 -9.71 -25.77 6.43
N LEU A 545 -10.68 -25.01 6.90
CA LEU A 545 -12.08 -25.14 6.54
C LEU A 545 -12.50 -23.92 5.72
N VAL A 546 -13.11 -24.15 4.57
CA VAL A 546 -13.69 -23.10 3.73
C VAL A 546 -15.20 -23.20 3.81
N GLU A 547 -15.83 -22.13 4.27
CA GLU A 547 -17.28 -22.08 4.56
C GLU A 547 -17.90 -20.90 3.81
N TRP A 548 -19.05 -21.12 3.16
CA TRP A 548 -19.86 -20.02 2.63
C TRP A 548 -20.58 -19.30 3.78
N SER A 549 -20.56 -17.98 3.78
CA SER A 549 -21.22 -17.16 4.80
C SER A 549 -22.47 -16.49 4.23
N LEU A 550 -23.64 -17.02 4.58
CA LEU A 550 -24.93 -16.45 4.19
C LEU A 550 -25.10 -15.01 4.71
N ILE A 551 -24.81 -14.77 5.98
CA ILE A 551 -24.96 -13.44 6.61
C ILE A 551 -24.09 -12.40 5.90
N MET A 552 -22.83 -12.74 5.60
CA MET A 552 -21.95 -11.81 4.90
C MET A 552 -22.36 -11.63 3.44
N SER A 553 -22.88 -12.67 2.80
CA SER A 553 -23.35 -12.60 1.41
C SER A 553 -24.59 -11.70 1.29
N LEU A 554 -25.57 -11.85 2.19
CA LEU A 554 -26.71 -10.93 2.33
C LEU A 554 -26.22 -9.50 2.59
N GLY A 555 -25.20 -9.32 3.43
CA GLY A 555 -24.58 -8.02 3.66
C GLY A 555 -23.96 -7.39 2.40
N GLN A 556 -23.39 -8.20 1.50
CA GLN A 556 -22.92 -7.71 0.19
C GLN A 556 -24.08 -7.31 -0.72
N GLU A 557 -25.19 -8.07 -0.72
CA GLU A 557 -26.40 -7.75 -1.47
C GLU A 557 -27.03 -6.43 -1.01
N PHE A 558 -27.20 -6.23 0.30
CA PHE A 558 -27.71 -4.95 0.81
C PHE A 558 -26.79 -3.77 0.48
N ALA A 559 -25.47 -3.97 0.51
CA ALA A 559 -24.52 -2.94 0.12
C ALA A 559 -24.61 -2.61 -1.38
N SER A 560 -24.75 -3.62 -2.26
CA SER A 560 -24.91 -3.39 -3.71
C SER A 560 -26.28 -2.77 -4.04
N MET A 561 -27.35 -3.18 -3.37
CA MET A 561 -28.68 -2.58 -3.53
C MET A 561 -28.72 -1.14 -3.01
N GLY A 562 -28.00 -0.81 -1.94
CA GLY A 562 -27.83 0.57 -1.48
C GLY A 562 -27.11 1.47 -2.50
N THR A 563 -26.25 0.88 -3.35
CA THR A 563 -25.63 1.57 -4.49
C THR A 563 -26.50 1.61 -5.76
N GLU A 564 -27.50 0.73 -5.92
CA GLU A 564 -28.41 0.71 -7.10
C GLU A 564 -29.80 1.32 -6.83
N HIS A 565 -30.25 1.39 -5.57
CA HIS A 565 -31.54 1.97 -5.16
C HIS A 565 -31.30 3.23 -4.32
N HIS A 566 -31.18 4.32 -5.07
CA HIS A 566 -30.57 5.61 -4.76
C HIS A 566 -31.33 6.56 -3.80
N ILE A 567 -32.16 6.09 -2.86
CA ILE A 567 -32.99 7.02 -2.04
C ILE A 567 -32.85 6.84 -0.52
N PHE A 568 -32.50 5.67 0.02
CA PHE A 568 -32.67 5.44 1.46
C PHE A 568 -31.48 5.79 2.38
N PHE A 569 -30.23 5.80 1.90
CA PHE A 569 -29.06 5.94 2.80
C PHE A 569 -28.30 7.27 2.73
N ALA A 570 -28.50 8.10 1.69
CA ALA A 570 -27.80 9.39 1.57
C ALA A 570 -28.30 10.47 2.56
N ILE A 571 -29.48 10.27 3.17
CA ILE A 571 -30.14 11.26 4.05
C ILE A 571 -29.83 11.03 5.55
N LEU A 572 -29.24 9.89 5.92
CA LEU A 572 -29.13 9.46 7.33
C LEU A 572 -27.74 9.45 8.00
N PRO A 573 -26.78 10.37 7.73
CA PRO A 573 -25.62 10.51 8.64
C PRO A 573 -25.84 11.44 9.83
N LYS A 574 -26.95 12.21 9.90
CA LYS A 574 -27.19 13.19 10.99
C LYS A 574 -28.26 12.78 12.03
N ALA A 575 -29.15 11.84 11.74
CA ALA A 575 -30.20 11.48 12.71
C ALA A 575 -29.80 10.36 13.69
N PHE A 576 -28.87 9.47 13.34
CA PHE A 576 -28.43 8.39 14.23
C PHE A 576 -27.40 8.82 15.28
N PHE A 577 -26.79 10.00 15.15
CA PHE A 577 -25.88 10.54 16.16
C PHE A 577 -26.60 11.17 17.37
N LEU A 578 -27.92 11.31 17.33
CA LEU A 578 -28.73 11.91 18.40
C LEU A 578 -29.45 10.88 19.30
N LEU A 579 -29.32 9.57 19.04
CA LEU A 579 -29.99 8.52 19.81
C LEU A 579 -29.05 7.64 20.67
N SER A 580 -27.80 8.06 20.88
CA SER A 580 -26.86 7.34 21.77
C SER A 580 -26.27 8.20 22.89
N ILE A 581 -26.89 9.34 23.18
CA ILE A 581 -26.50 10.21 24.30
C ILE A 581 -27.74 10.55 25.13
N TYR A 582 -28.32 9.55 25.78
CA TYR A 582 -29.11 9.72 26.99
C TYR A 582 -29.04 8.41 27.77
N PRO A 583 -28.33 8.34 28.92
CA PRO A 583 -28.67 7.38 29.93
C PRO A 583 -29.93 7.92 30.62
N ASN A 584 -31.01 7.16 30.61
CA ASN A 584 -32.20 7.46 31.39
C ASN A 584 -32.63 6.18 32.10
N PRO A 585 -33.24 6.30 33.28
CA PRO A 585 -32.64 6.55 34.58
C PRO A 585 -32.39 5.26 35.38
#